data_AF-E3LM57-F1
#
_entry.id   AF-E3LM57-F1
#
_cell.length_a   1.000
_cell.length_b   1.000
_cell.length_c   1.000
_cell.angle_alpha   90.00
_cell.angle_beta   90.00
_cell.angle_gamma   90.00
#
_symmetry.space_group_name_H-M   'P 1'
#
loop_
_entity.id
_entity.type
_entity.pdbx_description
1 polymer ?
#
loop_
_entity_poly.entity_id
_entity_poly.type
_entity_poly.pdbx_seq_one_letter_code
_entity_poly.pdbx_strand_id
1 'polypeptide(L)'
;MIIEERKSYESNLESIDSDLRLENVRQNAEKLGWDHFARSVRRNLQEKRQTLEARIRLDVLGSLAFMKEHLPIDKEASVTRKLQYFAEGLGENCVVSSHGGYFCIKNPDVTVEIGVAEDNVSSCKIGYFGQPLFDAPEALKLMKAGDFSKFRDAVANILSSLPKEITV
;
A
#
# COMPACT_ATOMS: atom_id res chain seq x y z
N MET A 1 36.24 42.11 8.73
CA MET A 1 35.80 41.62 7.41
C MET A 1 36.25 40.19 7.11
N ILE A 2 37.52 39.81 7.28
CA ILE A 2 38.00 38.43 6.96
C ILE A 2 37.39 37.34 7.89
N ILE A 3 37.04 37.69 9.13
CA ILE A 3 36.50 36.74 10.13
C ILE A 3 35.01 36.41 9.88
N GLU A 4 34.23 37.37 9.36
CA GLU A 4 32.80 37.16 9.03
C GLU A 4 32.62 36.28 7.79
N GLU A 5 33.48 36.45 6.77
CA GLU A 5 33.47 35.61 5.57
C GLU A 5 33.80 34.14 5.89
N ARG A 6 34.75 33.89 6.81
CA ARG A 6 35.07 32.51 7.26
C ARG A 6 33.92 31.86 8.02
N LYS A 7 33.25 32.59 8.92
CA LYS A 7 32.07 32.07 9.65
C LYS A 7 30.89 31.76 8.73
N SER A 8 30.68 32.59 7.70
CA SER A 8 29.67 32.35 6.66
C SER A 8 29.98 31.09 5.84
N TYR A 9 31.26 30.87 5.51
CA TYR A 9 31.69 29.70 4.75
C TYR A 9 31.61 28.40 5.57
N GLU A 10 32.00 28.41 6.85
CA GLU A 10 31.84 27.27 7.76
C GLU A 10 30.35 26.94 8.00
N SER A 11 29.51 27.95 8.21
CA SER A 11 28.04 27.77 8.33
C SER A 11 27.42 27.19 7.06
N ASN A 12 27.96 27.50 5.87
CA ASN A 12 27.49 26.93 4.61
C ASN A 12 27.98 25.49 4.41
N LEU A 13 29.16 25.12 4.92
CA LEU A 13 29.64 23.74 4.85
C LEU A 13 28.88 22.82 5.81
N GLU A 14 28.54 23.30 7.01
CA GLU A 14 27.70 22.56 7.96
C GLU A 14 26.26 22.34 7.43
N SER A 15 25.68 23.33 6.75
CA SER A 15 24.37 23.17 6.12
C SER A 15 24.41 22.17 4.96
N ILE A 16 25.43 22.22 4.12
CA ILE A 16 25.63 21.25 3.03
C ILE A 16 25.85 19.82 3.56
N ASP A 17 26.64 19.64 4.63
CA ASP A 17 26.84 18.32 5.27
C ASP A 17 25.55 17.80 5.92
N SER A 18 24.77 18.68 6.53
CA SER A 18 23.43 18.35 7.04
C SER A 18 22.49 17.89 5.93
N ASP A 19 22.45 18.60 4.80
CA ASP A 19 21.62 18.25 3.65
C ASP A 19 22.04 16.91 3.03
N LEU A 20 23.35 16.66 2.91
CA LEU A 20 23.89 15.37 2.44
C LEU A 20 23.53 14.22 3.39
N ARG A 21 23.58 14.45 4.71
CA ARG A 21 23.16 13.45 5.70
C ARG A 21 21.66 13.17 5.61
N LEU A 22 20.83 14.21 5.49
CA LEU A 22 19.39 14.08 5.34
C LEU A 22 19.02 13.36 4.05
N GLU A 23 19.71 13.65 2.94
CA GLU A 23 19.50 12.95 1.66
C GLU A 23 19.93 11.48 1.75
N ASN A 24 21.04 11.17 2.43
CA ASN A 24 21.47 9.79 2.65
C ASN A 24 20.47 9.03 3.55
N VAL A 25 19.92 9.68 4.59
CA VAL A 25 18.84 9.13 5.41
C VAL A 25 17.59 8.89 4.54
N ARG A 26 17.21 9.83 3.68
CA ARG A 26 16.06 9.71 2.78
C ARG A 26 16.22 8.54 1.82
N GLN A 27 17.37 8.41 1.17
CA GLN A 27 17.68 7.30 0.26
C GLN A 27 17.72 5.94 0.97
N ASN A 28 18.17 5.89 2.23
CA ASN A 28 18.14 4.66 3.00
C ASN A 28 16.75 4.32 3.52
N ALA A 29 15.94 5.32 3.88
CA ALA A 29 14.53 5.12 4.20
C ALA A 29 13.74 4.56 3.01
N GLU A 30 14.05 5.00 1.78
CA GLU A 30 13.47 4.46 0.56
C GLU A 30 13.77 2.96 0.36
N LYS A 31 14.94 2.49 0.83
CA LYS A 31 15.32 1.07 0.83
C LYS A 31 14.60 0.23 1.90
N LEU A 32 13.97 0.86 2.89
CA LEU A 32 13.18 0.19 3.94
C LEU A 32 11.72 -0.07 3.50
N GLY A 33 11.30 0.43 2.33
CA GLY A 33 9.95 0.24 1.83
C GLY A 33 9.65 -1.21 1.43
N TRP A 34 8.39 -1.62 1.61
CA TRP A 34 7.92 -2.95 1.24
C TRP A 34 8.20 -3.31 -0.23
N ASP A 35 8.03 -2.35 -1.14
CA ASP A 35 8.31 -2.57 -2.57
C ASP A 35 9.80 -2.81 -2.85
N HIS A 36 10.69 -2.20 -2.08
CA HIS A 36 12.13 -2.44 -2.18
C HIS A 36 12.48 -3.83 -1.61
N PHE A 37 11.93 -4.18 -0.44
CA PHE A 37 12.08 -5.51 0.14
C PHE A 37 11.59 -6.61 -0.82
N ALA A 38 10.36 -6.48 -1.33
CA ALA A 38 9.77 -7.45 -2.25
C ALA A 38 10.58 -7.61 -3.55
N ARG A 39 11.06 -6.50 -4.14
CA ARG A 39 11.96 -6.56 -5.30
C ARG A 39 13.29 -7.25 -4.99
N SER A 40 13.87 -6.97 -3.83
CA SER A 40 15.13 -7.58 -3.39
C SER A 40 14.98 -9.09 -3.18
N VAL A 41 13.88 -9.54 -2.58
CA VAL A 41 13.59 -10.97 -2.42
C VAL A 41 13.44 -11.64 -3.79
N ARG A 42 12.62 -11.06 -4.70
CA ARG A 42 12.44 -11.60 -6.06
C ARG A 42 13.78 -11.73 -6.82
N ARG A 43 14.63 -10.70 -6.75
CA ARG A 43 15.96 -10.73 -7.38
C ARG A 43 16.83 -11.84 -6.81
N ASN A 44 16.90 -11.96 -5.48
CA ASN A 44 17.66 -13.03 -4.82
C ASN A 44 17.16 -14.43 -5.21
N LEU A 45 15.85 -14.65 -5.28
CA LEU A 45 15.29 -15.94 -5.71
C LEU A 45 15.62 -16.27 -7.17
N GLN A 46 15.71 -15.25 -8.03
CA GLN A 46 16.12 -15.41 -9.42
C GLN A 46 17.60 -15.78 -9.52
N GLU A 47 18.47 -15.11 -8.77
CA GLU A 47 19.91 -15.42 -8.68
C GLU A 47 20.15 -16.85 -8.16
N LYS A 48 19.31 -17.32 -7.24
CA LYS A 48 19.36 -18.68 -6.68
C LYS A 48 18.58 -19.71 -7.49
N ARG A 49 18.09 -19.40 -8.71
CA ARG A 49 17.27 -20.34 -9.52
C ARG A 49 17.95 -21.69 -9.79
N GLN A 50 19.28 -21.73 -9.88
CA GLN A 50 20.04 -22.95 -10.17
C GLN A 50 20.29 -23.80 -8.91
N THR A 51 20.24 -23.21 -7.72
CA THR A 51 20.58 -23.86 -6.44
C THR A 51 19.37 -24.07 -5.54
N LEU A 52 18.28 -23.33 -5.76
CA LEU A 52 17.03 -23.43 -5.01
C LEU A 52 15.94 -24.03 -5.88
N GLU A 53 15.29 -25.08 -5.36
CA GLU A 53 14.19 -25.74 -6.05
C GLU A 53 13.06 -24.76 -6.41
N ALA A 54 12.39 -25.03 -7.52
CA ALA A 54 11.28 -24.18 -7.99
C ALA A 54 10.15 -24.09 -6.95
N ARG A 55 9.85 -25.20 -6.24
CA ARG A 55 8.81 -25.23 -5.23
C ARG A 55 9.10 -24.29 -4.07
N ILE A 56 10.32 -24.34 -3.53
CA ILE A 56 10.76 -23.44 -2.43
C ILE A 56 10.66 -21.98 -2.88
N ARG A 57 11.05 -21.67 -4.13
CA ARG A 57 10.92 -20.30 -4.67
C ARG A 57 9.46 -19.85 -4.72
N LEU A 58 8.54 -20.72 -5.13
CA LEU A 58 7.10 -20.42 -5.13
C LEU A 58 6.56 -20.23 -3.72
N ASP A 59 6.99 -21.05 -2.75
CA ASP A 59 6.56 -20.93 -1.35
C ASP A 59 7.01 -19.58 -0.73
N VAL A 60 8.22 -19.13 -1.03
CA VAL A 60 8.71 -17.81 -0.59
C VAL A 60 7.93 -16.67 -1.25
N LEU A 61 7.64 -16.77 -2.55
CA LEU A 61 6.83 -15.76 -3.25
C LEU A 61 5.40 -15.72 -2.71
N GLY A 62 4.80 -16.87 -2.43
CA GLY A 62 3.49 -16.97 -1.81
C GLY A 62 3.47 -16.36 -0.40
N SER A 63 4.51 -16.64 0.40
CA SER A 63 4.67 -16.03 1.73
C SER A 63 4.82 -14.50 1.65
N LEU A 64 5.56 -14.01 0.66
CA LEU A 64 5.72 -12.57 0.42
C LEU A 64 4.39 -11.92 0.02
N ALA A 65 3.61 -12.54 -0.86
CA ALA A 65 2.28 -12.06 -1.22
C ALA A 65 1.35 -12.04 0.00
N PHE A 66 1.31 -13.13 0.77
CA PHE A 66 0.53 -13.24 2.00
C PHE A 66 0.88 -12.12 2.99
N MET A 67 2.17 -11.87 3.23
CA MET A 67 2.59 -10.79 4.12
C MET A 67 2.14 -9.41 3.60
N LYS A 68 2.23 -9.16 2.30
CA LYS A 68 1.79 -7.89 1.68
C LYS A 68 0.30 -7.65 1.92
N GLU A 69 -0.51 -8.68 1.74
CA GLU A 69 -1.97 -8.61 1.90
C GLU A 69 -2.37 -8.24 3.34
N HIS A 70 -1.56 -8.62 4.32
CA HIS A 70 -1.85 -8.46 5.74
C HIS A 70 -1.10 -7.30 6.40
N LEU A 71 -0.34 -6.49 5.66
CA LEU A 71 0.35 -5.33 6.23
C LEU A 71 -0.65 -4.36 6.87
N PRO A 72 -0.37 -3.82 8.07
CA PRO A 72 -1.22 -2.80 8.67
C PRO A 72 -1.20 -1.53 7.81
N ILE A 73 -2.36 -0.91 7.66
CA ILE A 73 -2.51 0.36 6.95
C ILE A 73 -2.17 1.47 7.94
N ASP A 74 -1.18 2.29 7.60
CA ASP A 74 -0.76 3.42 8.42
C ASP A 74 -1.90 4.42 8.63
N LYS A 75 -2.19 4.75 9.90
CA LYS A 75 -3.25 5.68 10.29
C LYS A 75 -2.87 7.14 10.03
N GLU A 76 -1.58 7.45 9.95
CA GLU A 76 -1.10 8.81 9.70
C GLU A 76 -0.93 9.11 8.20
N ALA A 77 -1.04 8.10 7.34
CA ALA A 77 -0.98 8.28 5.91
C ALA A 77 -2.20 9.06 5.36
N SER A 78 -2.01 9.76 4.24
CA SER A 78 -3.12 10.42 3.52
C SER A 78 -4.20 9.41 3.11
N VAL A 79 -5.45 9.85 2.93
CA VAL A 79 -6.53 8.92 2.53
C VAL A 79 -6.22 8.25 1.21
N THR A 80 -5.65 8.99 0.26
CA THR A 80 -5.21 8.42 -1.03
C THR A 80 -4.25 7.25 -0.83
N ARG A 81 -3.28 7.38 0.08
CA ARG A 81 -2.31 6.32 0.34
C ARG A 81 -2.92 5.15 1.11
N LYS A 82 -3.82 5.42 2.06
CA LYS A 82 -4.62 4.39 2.75
C LYS A 82 -5.44 3.56 1.77
N LEU A 83 -6.05 4.19 0.76
CA LEU A 83 -6.83 3.53 -0.28
C LEU A 83 -5.97 2.68 -1.22
N GLN A 84 -4.75 3.12 -1.52
CA GLN A 84 -3.77 2.29 -2.25
C GLN A 84 -3.41 1.04 -1.45
N TYR A 85 -3.07 1.19 -0.17
CA TYR A 85 -2.76 0.05 0.70
C TYR A 85 -3.95 -0.89 0.90
N PHE A 86 -5.16 -0.33 0.97
CA PHE A 86 -6.39 -1.10 1.01
C PHE A 86 -6.52 -1.98 -0.25
N ALA A 87 -6.34 -1.40 -1.44
CA ALA A 87 -6.42 -2.13 -2.71
C ALA A 87 -5.32 -3.19 -2.84
N GLU A 88 -4.08 -2.85 -2.49
CA GLU A 88 -2.96 -3.81 -2.46
C GLU A 88 -3.24 -4.99 -1.52
N GLY A 89 -3.98 -4.74 -0.44
CA GLY A 89 -4.39 -5.73 0.52
C GLY A 89 -5.52 -6.65 0.06
N LEU A 90 -6.24 -6.30 -1.02
CA LEU A 90 -7.28 -7.14 -1.63
C LEU A 90 -6.73 -8.07 -2.73
N GLY A 91 -5.42 -8.04 -3.00
CA GLY A 91 -4.73 -8.95 -3.91
C GLY A 91 -4.22 -8.30 -5.20
N GLU A 92 -3.42 -9.06 -5.95
CA GLU A 92 -2.65 -8.55 -7.10
C GLU A 92 -3.50 -8.10 -8.31
N ASN A 93 -4.76 -8.55 -8.41
CA ASN A 93 -5.68 -8.19 -9.50
C ASN A 93 -6.53 -6.95 -9.20
N CYS A 94 -6.18 -6.19 -8.16
CA CYS A 94 -6.92 -5.00 -7.78
C CYS A 94 -6.45 -3.78 -8.57
N VAL A 95 -7.39 -3.05 -9.16
CA VAL A 95 -7.15 -1.81 -9.91
C VAL A 95 -7.77 -0.65 -9.16
N VAL A 96 -7.00 0.41 -8.97
CA VAL A 96 -7.47 1.67 -8.38
C VAL A 96 -7.58 2.71 -9.47
N SER A 97 -8.75 3.32 -9.61
CA SER A 97 -8.97 4.52 -10.41
C SER A 97 -9.49 5.66 -9.54
N SER A 98 -9.14 6.89 -9.90
CA SER A 98 -9.62 8.09 -9.20
C SER A 98 -10.15 9.13 -10.18
N HIS A 99 -11.33 9.69 -9.86
CA HIS A 99 -12.01 10.69 -10.68
C HIS A 99 -12.73 11.69 -9.79
N GLY A 100 -12.31 12.97 -9.81
CA GLY A 100 -13.08 14.07 -9.24
C GLY A 100 -13.53 13.89 -7.78
N GLY A 101 -12.64 13.40 -6.91
CA GLY A 101 -12.97 13.14 -5.50
C GLY A 101 -13.58 11.76 -5.23
N TYR A 102 -13.70 10.90 -6.25
CA TYR A 102 -14.09 9.50 -6.08
C TYR A 102 -12.91 8.57 -6.34
N PHE A 103 -12.83 7.49 -5.56
CA PHE A 103 -11.93 6.37 -5.77
C PHE A 103 -12.75 5.12 -6.05
N CYS A 104 -12.40 4.40 -7.10
CA CYS A 104 -12.97 3.10 -7.42
C CYS A 104 -11.86 2.06 -7.29
N ILE A 105 -12.09 1.07 -6.44
CA ILE A 105 -11.19 -0.05 -6.19
C ILE A 105 -11.89 -1.29 -6.70
N LYS A 106 -11.34 -1.89 -7.75
CA LYS A 106 -11.97 -3.01 -8.45
C LYS A 106 -11.05 -4.22 -8.48
N ASN A 107 -11.56 -5.32 -7.96
CA ASN A 107 -11.06 -6.68 -8.11
C ASN A 107 -12.16 -7.49 -8.86
N PRO A 108 -11.84 -8.58 -9.59
CA PRO A 108 -12.86 -9.42 -10.24
C PRO A 108 -14.12 -9.70 -9.39
N ASP A 109 -13.95 -9.90 -8.09
CA ASP A 109 -15.00 -10.32 -7.18
C ASP A 109 -15.56 -9.21 -6.29
N VAL A 110 -14.94 -8.03 -6.27
CA VAL A 110 -15.42 -6.89 -5.45
C VAL A 110 -15.14 -5.56 -6.12
N THR A 111 -16.13 -4.68 -6.09
CA THR A 111 -15.97 -3.26 -6.45
C THR A 111 -16.31 -2.41 -5.23
N VAL A 112 -15.41 -1.50 -4.86
CA VAL A 112 -15.59 -0.54 -3.78
C VAL A 112 -15.49 0.87 -4.35
N GLU A 113 -16.53 1.67 -4.19
CA GLU A 113 -16.54 3.09 -4.55
C GLU A 113 -16.54 3.96 -3.31
N ILE A 114 -15.64 4.94 -3.29
CA ILE A 114 -15.35 5.73 -2.10
C ILE A 114 -15.33 7.20 -2.50
N GLY A 115 -16.25 7.97 -1.92
CA GLY A 115 -16.24 9.42 -2.03
C GLY A 115 -15.27 10.01 -1.02
N VAL A 116 -14.45 10.95 -1.47
CA VAL A 116 -13.45 11.67 -0.67
C VAL A 116 -13.63 13.17 -0.91
N ALA A 117 -13.81 13.92 0.17
CA ALA A 117 -13.86 15.37 0.17
C ALA A 117 -12.86 15.90 1.20
N GLU A 118 -11.95 16.79 0.79
CA GLU A 118 -10.96 17.42 1.69
C GLU A 118 -10.17 16.41 2.54
N ASP A 119 -9.69 15.34 1.89
CA ASP A 119 -8.98 14.21 2.54
C ASP A 119 -9.79 13.46 3.60
N ASN A 120 -11.12 13.60 3.58
CA ASN A 120 -12.05 12.85 4.43
C ASN A 120 -12.98 11.97 3.60
N VAL A 121 -13.23 10.75 4.07
CA VAL A 121 -14.14 9.83 3.40
C VAL A 121 -15.59 10.27 3.63
N SER A 122 -16.29 10.61 2.55
CA SER A 122 -17.66 11.14 2.57
C SER A 122 -18.71 10.07 2.29
N SER A 123 -18.41 9.09 1.42
CA SER A 123 -19.31 7.99 1.07
C SER A 123 -18.55 6.68 0.81
N CYS A 124 -19.23 5.55 0.97
CA CYS A 124 -18.70 4.24 0.65
C CYS A 124 -19.82 3.37 0.09
N LYS A 125 -19.59 2.79 -1.08
CA LYS A 125 -20.43 1.78 -1.68
C LYS A 125 -19.62 0.54 -2.01
N ILE A 126 -20.25 -0.62 -1.89
CA ILE A 126 -19.60 -1.89 -2.19
C ILE A 126 -20.53 -2.77 -3.02
N GLY A 127 -19.95 -3.57 -3.90
CA GLY A 127 -20.65 -4.59 -4.68
C GLY A 127 -19.76 -5.81 -4.77
N TYR A 128 -20.33 -6.97 -4.54
CA TYR A 128 -19.63 -8.25 -4.56
C TYR A 128 -20.12 -9.09 -5.74
N PHE A 129 -19.21 -9.85 -6.36
CA PHE A 129 -19.53 -10.89 -7.34
C PHE A 129 -20.43 -10.40 -8.49
N GLY A 130 -20.14 -9.21 -9.01
CA GLY A 130 -20.88 -8.59 -10.11
C GLY A 130 -22.23 -7.96 -9.72
N GLN A 131 -22.61 -7.97 -8.44
CA GLN A 131 -23.83 -7.31 -7.98
C GLN A 131 -23.72 -5.78 -8.02
N PRO A 132 -24.86 -5.06 -8.14
CA PRO A 132 -24.90 -3.62 -8.07
C PRO A 132 -24.29 -3.09 -6.77
N LEU A 133 -23.69 -1.91 -6.85
CA LEU A 133 -23.16 -1.21 -5.68
C LEU A 133 -24.29 -0.79 -4.74
N PHE A 134 -24.12 -1.08 -3.46
CA PHE A 134 -25.02 -0.65 -2.39
C PHE A 134 -24.26 0.18 -1.35
N ASP A 135 -24.97 1.07 -0.66
CA ASP A 135 -24.39 1.90 0.40
C ASP A 135 -23.90 1.02 1.56
N ALA A 136 -22.66 1.24 1.97
CA ALA A 136 -21.99 0.46 3.01
C ALA A 136 -21.73 1.34 4.25
N PRO A 137 -22.75 1.61 5.09
CA PRO A 137 -22.61 2.54 6.22
C PRO A 137 -21.61 2.05 7.27
N GLU A 138 -21.50 0.74 7.50
CA GLU A 138 -20.52 0.18 8.44
C GLU A 138 -19.09 0.32 7.91
N ALA A 139 -18.87 0.10 6.61
CA ALA A 139 -17.57 0.35 5.97
C ALA A 139 -17.19 1.83 6.03
N LEU A 140 -18.16 2.73 5.80
CA LEU A 140 -17.96 4.17 5.94
C LEU A 140 -17.56 4.56 7.37
N LYS A 141 -18.19 3.98 8.39
CA LYS A 141 -17.82 4.21 9.80
C LYS A 141 -16.38 3.77 10.09
N LEU A 142 -15.98 2.58 9.62
CA LEU A 142 -14.61 2.08 9.79
C LEU A 142 -13.58 3.01 9.14
N MET A 143 -13.83 3.45 7.91
CA MET A 143 -12.91 4.35 7.20
C MET A 143 -12.83 5.74 7.85
N LYS A 144 -13.95 6.29 8.33
CA LYS A 144 -13.96 7.55 9.09
C LYS A 144 -13.21 7.44 10.42
N ALA A 145 -13.20 6.26 11.04
CA ALA A 145 -12.41 5.97 12.24
C ALA A 145 -10.92 5.69 11.96
N GLY A 146 -10.49 5.70 10.69
CA GLY A 146 -9.14 5.33 10.28
C GLY A 146 -8.84 3.83 10.34
N ASP A 147 -9.86 2.99 10.51
CA ASP A 147 -9.72 1.53 10.63
C ASP A 147 -9.81 0.82 9.25
N PHE A 148 -9.02 1.29 8.28
CA PHE A 148 -9.00 0.75 6.91
C PHE A 148 -8.61 -0.73 6.86
N SER A 149 -7.69 -1.18 7.72
CA SER A 149 -7.28 -2.59 7.80
C SER A 149 -8.47 -3.48 8.19
N LYS A 150 -9.28 -3.08 9.18
CA LYS A 150 -10.45 -3.87 9.58
C LYS A 150 -11.46 -4.01 8.45
N PHE A 151 -11.66 -2.95 7.68
CA PHE A 151 -12.54 -3.00 6.52
C PHE A 151 -11.97 -3.93 5.44
N ARG A 152 -10.68 -3.82 5.12
CA ARG A 152 -10.01 -4.70 4.15
C ARG A 152 -10.16 -6.16 4.58
N ASP A 153 -9.85 -6.46 5.83
CA ASP A 153 -9.89 -7.83 6.36
C ASP A 153 -11.32 -8.39 6.31
N ALA A 154 -12.35 -7.56 6.58
CA ALA A 154 -13.74 -7.96 6.41
C ALA A 154 -14.09 -8.29 4.95
N VAL A 155 -13.62 -7.48 3.99
CA VAL A 155 -13.79 -7.75 2.55
C VAL A 155 -13.07 -9.04 2.17
N ALA A 156 -11.81 -9.22 2.57
CA ALA A 156 -11.02 -10.42 2.29
C ALA A 156 -11.65 -11.69 2.89
N ASN A 157 -12.25 -11.60 4.08
CA ASN A 157 -13.00 -12.69 4.68
C ASN A 157 -14.25 -13.07 3.86
N ILE A 158 -14.95 -12.09 3.30
CA ILE A 158 -16.08 -12.36 2.40
C ILE A 158 -15.59 -13.01 1.11
N LEU A 159 -14.52 -12.50 0.51
CA LEU A 159 -13.93 -13.07 -0.71
C LEU A 159 -13.44 -14.51 -0.51
N SER A 160 -12.91 -14.84 0.67
CA SER A 160 -12.47 -16.20 1.00
C SER A 160 -13.60 -17.16 1.40
N SER A 161 -14.80 -16.64 1.68
CA SER A 161 -15.96 -17.46 2.07
C SER A 161 -16.65 -18.16 0.90
N LEU A 162 -16.36 -17.77 -0.35
CA LEU A 162 -16.87 -18.48 -1.51
C LEU A 162 -16.06 -19.74 -1.80
N PRO A 163 -16.71 -20.87 -2.13
CA PRO A 163 -16.02 -22.06 -2.60
C PRO A 163 -15.24 -21.71 -3.87
N LYS A 164 -13.92 -21.97 -3.86
CA LYS A 164 -13.04 -21.82 -5.04
C LYS A 164 -13.35 -22.84 -6.17
N GLU A 165 -14.47 -23.56 -6.07
CA GLU A 165 -14.88 -24.66 -6.97
C GLU A 165 -16.03 -24.29 -7.92
N ILE A 166 -16.48 -23.03 -7.96
CA ILE A 166 -17.44 -22.56 -8.98
C ILE A 166 -16.77 -21.55 -9.91
N THR A 167 -15.72 -21.98 -10.58
CA THR A 167 -15.26 -21.37 -11.84
C THR A 167 -15.41 -22.44 -12.91
N VAL A 168 -16.50 -22.33 -13.66
CA VAL A 168 -16.69 -23.02 -14.95
C VAL A 168 -15.99 -22.23 -16.04
#